data_AF-A0A930A3N9-F1
#
_entry.id   AF-A0A930A3N9-F1
#
_cell.length_a   1.000
_cell.length_b   1.000
_cell.length_c   1.000
_cell.angle_alpha   90.00
_cell.angle_beta   90.00
_cell.angle_gamma   90.00
#
_symmetry.space_group_name_H-M   'P 1'
#
loop_
_entity.id
_entity.type
_entity.pdbx_description
1 polymer ?
#
loop_
_entity_poly.entity_id
_entity_poly.type
_entity_poly.pdbx_seq_one_letter_code
_entity_poly.pdbx_strand_id
1 'polypeptide(L)'
;CILAKDIFVLDMTAFRELSTSIGRITGSINQIAKRVNSTAVIYKDDILDIQELLKKQGKDIYSLRKKLYDLGNLESINTEEI
;
A
#
# COMPACT_ATOMS: atom_id res chain seq x y z
N CYS A 1 -9.01 20.31 33.81
CA CYS A 1 -8.34 18.99 33.99
C CYS A 1 -8.87 18.03 32.95
N ILE A 2 -7.99 17.40 32.16
CA ILE A 2 -8.37 16.30 31.27
C ILE A 2 -8.06 15.02 32.06
N LEU A 3 -9.03 14.62 32.88
CA LEU A 3 -8.97 13.40 33.69
C LEU A 3 -10.05 12.47 33.14
N ALA A 4 -9.69 11.21 32.86
CA ALA A 4 -10.51 10.16 32.24
C ALA A 4 -10.69 10.26 30.71
N LYS A 5 -9.61 10.07 29.96
CA LYS A 5 -9.70 9.56 28.60
C LYS A 5 -8.71 8.41 28.47
N ASP A 6 -9.20 7.23 28.12
CA ASP A 6 -8.35 6.05 27.95
C ASP A 6 -7.27 6.36 26.91
N ILE A 7 -6.00 6.28 27.34
CA ILE A 7 -4.84 6.55 26.50
C ILE A 7 -4.43 5.23 25.88
N PHE A 8 -4.82 5.02 24.63
CA PHE A 8 -4.41 3.86 23.84
C PHE A 8 -3.09 4.14 23.14
N VAL A 9 -2.07 3.35 23.46
CA VAL A 9 -0.80 3.34 22.72
C VAL A 9 -0.95 2.28 21.62
N LEU A 10 -1.20 2.75 20.40
CA LEU A 10 -1.37 1.88 19.23
C LEU A 10 -0.02 1.70 18.52
N ASP A 11 0.34 0.45 18.23
CA ASP A 11 1.47 0.17 17.33
C ASP A 11 1.04 0.43 15.87
N MET A 12 1.48 1.58 15.34
CA MET A 12 1.17 2.03 13.98
C MET A 12 2.23 1.60 12.95
N THR A 13 3.15 0.69 13.32
CA THR A 13 4.25 0.27 12.45
C THR A 13 3.73 -0.29 11.13
N ALA A 14 2.71 -1.15 11.16
CA ALA A 14 2.08 -1.71 9.97
C ALA A 14 1.49 -0.63 9.05
N PHE A 15 0.81 0.38 9.61
CA PHE A 15 0.26 1.50 8.84
C PHE A 15 1.37 2.38 8.24
N ARG A 16 2.46 2.60 8.97
CA ARG A 16 3.60 3.39 8.50
C ARG A 16 4.33 2.71 7.35
N GLU A 17 4.54 1.40 7.43
CA GLU A 17 5.11 0.60 6.35
C GLU A 17 4.21 0.60 5.10
N LEU A 18 2.90 0.50 5.32
CA LEU A 18 1.90 0.63 4.27
C LEU A 18 1.98 2.01 3.60
N SER A 19 1.91 3.10 4.36
CA SER A 19 2.00 4.46 3.82
C SER A 19 3.30 4.68 3.02
N THR A 20 4.41 4.13 3.50
CA THR A 20 5.70 4.21 2.80
C THR A 20 5.65 3.46 1.46
N SER A 21 5.05 2.27 1.45
CA SER A 21 4.89 1.46 0.23
C SER A 21 3.98 2.14 -0.79
N ILE A 22 2.86 2.75 -0.35
CA ILE A 22 1.98 3.56 -1.20
C ILE A 22 2.77 4.73 -1.80
N GLY A 23 3.55 5.46 -1.01
CA GLY A 23 4.36 6.58 -1.51
C GLY A 23 5.32 6.16 -2.62
N ARG A 24 5.97 4.99 -2.50
CA ARG A 24 6.82 4.43 -3.55
C ARG A 24 6.03 4.12 -4.82
N ILE A 25 4.86 3.50 -4.70
CA ILE A 25 3.98 3.18 -5.82
C ILE A 25 3.54 4.46 -6.54
N THR A 26 3.06 5.47 -5.80
CA THR A 26 2.67 6.78 -6.36
C THR A 26 3.84 7.44 -7.10
N GLY A 27 5.06 7.36 -6.56
CA GLY A 27 6.26 7.87 -7.22
C GLY A 27 6.56 7.18 -8.55
N SER A 28 6.43 5.85 -8.61
CA SER A 28 6.60 5.09 -9.85
C SER A 28 5.54 5.43 -10.90
N ILE A 29 4.27 5.56 -10.50
CA ILE A 29 3.18 5.98 -11.40
C ILE A 29 3.45 7.36 -11.99
N ASN A 30 3.91 8.32 -11.17
CA ASN A 30 4.23 9.67 -11.65
C ASN A 30 5.36 9.67 -12.69
N GLN A 31 6.34 8.77 -12.56
CA GLN A 31 7.39 8.61 -13.57
C GLN A 31 6.84 8.05 -14.88
N ILE A 32 5.95 7.05 -14.83
CA ILE A 32 5.26 6.53 -16.01
C ILE A 32 4.45 7.65 -16.67
N ALA A 33 3.67 8.40 -15.90
CA ALA A 33 2.86 9.50 -16.40
C ALA A 33 3.72 10.58 -17.08
N LYS A 34 4.84 10.97 -16.46
CA LYS A 34 5.79 11.92 -17.06
C LYS A 34 6.37 11.39 -18.38
N ARG A 35 6.75 10.11 -18.44
CA ARG A 35 7.29 9.47 -19.64
C ARG A 35 6.24 9.43 -20.77
N VAL A 36 5.02 9.02 -20.45
CA VAL A 36 3.90 9.02 -21.40
C VAL A 36 3.61 10.44 -21.90
N ASN A 37 3.61 11.42 -21.00
CA ASN A 37 3.38 12.83 -21.35
C ASN A 37 4.52 13.45 -22.17
N SER A 38 5.76 12.95 -22.05
CA SER A 38 6.92 13.51 -22.76
C SER A 38 7.07 13.01 -24.19
N THR A 39 6.65 11.78 -24.50
CA THR A 39 7.05 11.15 -25.77
C THR A 39 6.08 11.44 -26.92
N ALA A 40 4.80 11.79 -26.67
CA ALA A 40 3.75 12.02 -27.68
C ALA A 40 3.55 10.90 -28.75
N VAL A 41 4.39 9.87 -28.74
CA VAL A 41 4.44 8.65 -29.54
C VAL A 41 4.77 7.54 -28.56
N ILE A 42 3.89 6.56 -28.42
CA ILE A 42 4.07 5.43 -27.50
C ILE A 42 4.65 4.28 -28.31
N TYR A 43 5.88 3.84 -27.98
CA TYR A 43 6.46 2.66 -28.62
C TYR A 43 5.92 1.38 -28.00
N LYS A 44 5.95 0.29 -28.77
CA LYS A 44 5.47 -1.02 -28.31
C LYS A 44 6.19 -1.48 -27.04
N ASP A 45 7.48 -1.14 -26.92
CA ASP A 45 8.29 -1.48 -25.76
C ASP A 45 7.85 -0.70 -24.50
N ASP A 46 7.50 0.58 -24.63
CA ASP A 46 6.93 1.35 -23.51
C ASP A 46 5.61 0.72 -23.00
N ILE A 47 4.79 0.17 -23.89
CA ILE A 47 3.54 -0.53 -23.51
C ILE A 47 3.85 -1.83 -22.77
N LEU A 48 4.85 -2.60 -23.22
CA LEU A 48 5.27 -3.84 -22.56
C LEU A 48 5.82 -3.55 -21.16
N ASP A 49 6.64 -2.52 -21.02
CA ASP A 49 7.18 -2.08 -19.74
C ASP A 49 6.06 -1.65 -18.78
N ILE A 50 5.09 -0.86 -19.26
CA ILE A 50 3.93 -0.44 -18.46
C ILE A 50 3.10 -1.66 -18.04
N GLN A 51 2.87 -2.63 -18.93
CA GLN A 51 2.14 -3.86 -18.60
C GLN A 51 2.84 -4.67 -17.52
N GLU A 52 4.17 -4.78 -17.56
CA GLU A 52 4.94 -5.48 -16.54
C GLU A 52 4.89 -4.75 -15.19
N LEU A 53 5.02 -3.42 -15.21
CA LEU A 53 4.88 -2.58 -14.02
C LEU A 53 3.48 -2.72 -13.38
N LEU A 54 2.42 -2.72 -14.19
CA LEU A 54 1.04 -2.92 -13.71
C LEU A 54 0.84 -4.32 -13.11
N LYS A 55 1.40 -5.37 -13.72
CA LYS A 55 1.36 -6.73 -13.17
C LYS A 55 2.05 -6.81 -11.81
N LYS A 56 3.23 -6.18 -11.68
CA LYS A 56 3.96 -6.12 -10.41
C LYS A 56 3.14 -5.38 -9.34
N GLN A 57 2.60 -4.22 -9.69
CA GLN A 57 1.78 -3.43 -8.79
C GLN A 57 0.52 -4.19 -8.32
N GLY A 58 -0.13 -4.94 -9.23
CA GLY A 58 -1.27 -5.79 -8.87
C GLY A 58 -0.90 -6.88 -7.85
N LYS A 59 0.28 -7.51 -7.99
CA LYS A 59 0.79 -8.48 -7.01
C LYS A 59 1.06 -7.83 -5.66
N ASP A 60 1.67 -6.65 -5.65
CA ASP A 60 1.97 -5.92 -4.43
C ASP A 60 0.67 -5.55 -3.68
N ILE A 61 -0.33 -5.03 -4.38
CA ILE A 61 -1.66 -4.72 -3.82
C ILE A 61 -2.32 -5.98 -3.25
N TYR A 62 -2.29 -7.10 -3.99
CA TYR A 62 -2.86 -8.35 -3.51
C TYR A 62 -2.17 -8.85 -2.23
N SER A 63 -0.84 -8.81 -2.20
CA SER A 63 -0.05 -9.24 -1.03
C SER A 63 -0.37 -8.40 0.20
N LEU A 64 -0.53 -7.09 0.02
CA LEU A 64 -0.90 -6.16 1.07
C LEU A 64 -2.33 -6.43 1.57
N ARG A 65 -3.29 -6.60 0.65
CA ARG A 65 -4.67 -6.95 0.99
C ARG A 65 -4.70 -8.21 1.87
N LYS A 66 -3.94 -9.24 1.49
CA LYS A 66 -3.84 -10.48 2.26
C LYS A 66 -3.32 -10.21 3.68
N LYS A 67 -2.21 -9.47 3.81
CA LYS A 67 -1.67 -9.09 5.13
C LYS A 67 -2.70 -8.35 5.99
N LEU A 68 -3.47 -7.43 5.41
CA LEU A 68 -4.52 -6.70 6.13
C LEU A 68 -5.65 -7.62 6.61
N TYR A 69 -6.08 -8.60 5.80
CA TYR A 69 -7.03 -9.62 6.27
C TYR A 69 -6.45 -10.46 7.42
N ASP A 70 -5.20 -10.90 7.30
CA ASP A 70 -4.56 -11.72 8.33
C ASP A 70 -4.42 -10.95 9.65
N LEU A 71 -4.09 -9.65 9.59
CA LEU A 71 -4.05 -8.74 10.74
C LEU A 71 -5.45 -8.54 11.37
N GLY A 72 -6.48 -8.28 10.56
CA GLY A 72 -7.85 -8.08 11.06
C GLY A 72 -8.50 -9.35 11.63
N ASN A 73 -8.04 -10.53 11.21
CA ASN A 73 -8.50 -11.81 11.76
C ASN A 73 -7.73 -12.26 13.01
N LEU A 74 -6.68 -11.54 13.44
CA LEU A 74 -5.95 -11.84 14.67
C LEU A 74 -6.69 -11.31 15.92
N GLU A 75 -7.53 -10.27 15.78
CA GLU A 75 -8.31 -9.68 16.87
C GLU A 75 -9.49 -10.55 17.33
N SER A 76 -9.89 -11.57 16.58
CA SER A 76 -10.97 -12.50 16.99
C SER A 76 -10.51 -13.59 17.97
N ILE A 77 -9.19 -13.77 18.17
CA ILE A 77 -8.64 -14.83 19.04
C ILE A 77 -8.27 -14.29 20.44
N ASN A 78 -8.10 -12.97 20.60
CA ASN A 78 -7.62 -12.38 21.86
C ASN A 78 -8.71 -11.66 22.69
N THR A 79 -10.00 -11.82 22.37
CA THR A 79 -11.09 -11.17 23.13
C THR A 79 -11.72 -12.05 24.21
N GLU A 80 -11.07 -13.17 24.59
CA GLU A 80 -11.41 -13.87 25.83
C GLU A 80 -10.21 -13.87 26.77
N GLU A 81 -10.21 -12.94 27.74
CA GLU A 81 -9.88 -13.18 29.16
C GLU A 81 -9.99 -11.86 29.95
N ILE A 82 -11.22 -11.53 30.41
CA ILE A 82 -11.53 -11.09 31.79
C ILE A 82 -12.86 -11.74 32.18
#